data_AF-A0A914Y7G3-F1
#
_entry.id   AF-A0A914Y7G3-F1
#
_cell.length_a   1.000
_cell.length_b   1.000
_cell.length_c   1.000
_cell.angle_alpha   90.00
_cell.angle_beta   90.00
_cell.angle_gamma   90.00
#
_symmetry.space_group_name_H-M   'P 1'
#
loop_
_entity.id
_entity.type
_entity.pdbx_description
1 polymer ?
#
loop_
_entity_poly.entity_id
_entity_poly.type
_entity_poly.pdbx_seq_one_letter_code
_entity_poly.pdbx_strand_id
1 'polypeptide(L)'
;MAEIKMKDRIRAKLFHYLIEILLFGYENHLTKMDDYESDVHKIISALKFKDVFLEMTKEKFAQLEKIYIDLQNLESQKAKKKAKVPFTNRKFTGNNGLPPENYRFLSLIPSPEELKINFQPYLRSAKIDEPYFDSEHYLDVHFRLLREDLISPLRSGIEEIKTGKTRMHLYKSVKFIELALHLPSGEYIHYVKIHESQIKLCKKTLKNFSLLCVSSDKYQNEFFFASVVDREDCLMYDGKIGIKFENDYEIDMSKEYQM
;
A
#
# COMPACT_ATOMS: atom_id res chain seq x y z
N MET A 1 -9.06 7.84 37.53
CA MET A 1 -10.03 6.97 36.79
C MET A 1 -11.23 7.74 36.22
N ALA A 2 -11.83 8.71 36.93
CA ALA A 2 -13.00 9.47 36.44
C ALA A 2 -12.70 10.41 35.25
N GLU A 3 -11.54 11.07 35.24
CA GLU A 3 -11.11 11.97 34.15
C GLU A 3 -10.88 11.26 32.81
N ILE A 4 -10.38 10.02 32.85
CA ILE A 4 -10.13 9.20 31.65
C ILE A 4 -11.46 8.87 30.97
N LYS A 5 -12.45 8.41 31.74
CA LYS A 5 -13.82 8.15 31.25
C LYS A 5 -14.49 9.41 30.68
N MET A 6 -14.22 10.59 31.23
CA MET A 6 -14.78 11.85 30.73
C MET A 6 -14.14 12.28 29.40
N LYS A 7 -12.82 12.18 29.27
CA LYS A 7 -12.10 12.45 28.02
C LYS A 7 -12.54 11.52 26.89
N ASP A 8 -12.75 10.24 27.20
CA ASP A 8 -13.21 9.27 26.20
C ASP A 8 -14.65 9.54 25.76
N ARG A 9 -15.51 10.01 26.66
CA ARG A 9 -16.90 10.39 26.35
C ARG A 9 -16.98 11.66 25.50
N ILE A 10 -16.09 12.63 25.72
CA ILE A 10 -15.97 13.83 24.89
C ILE A 10 -15.44 13.48 23.50
N ARG A 11 -14.41 12.62 23.42
CA ARG A 11 -13.87 12.11 22.15
C ARG A 11 -14.93 11.39 21.32
N ALA A 12 -15.75 10.54 21.94
CA ALA A 12 -16.83 9.84 21.26
C ALA A 12 -17.90 10.80 20.70
N LYS A 13 -18.25 11.86 21.43
CA LYS A 13 -19.20 12.89 20.95
C LYS A 13 -18.64 13.71 19.79
N LEU A 14 -17.40 14.19 19.91
CA LEU A 14 -16.73 14.93 18.82
C LEU A 14 -16.64 14.07 17.55
N PHE A 15 -16.36 12.79 17.73
CA PHE A 15 -16.27 11.83 16.64
C PHE A 15 -17.64 11.56 15.98
N HIS A 16 -18.72 11.49 16.76
CA HIS A 16 -20.09 11.41 16.22
C HIS A 16 -20.45 12.63 15.36
N TYR A 17 -20.13 13.83 15.85
CA TYR A 17 -20.35 15.08 15.10
C TYR A 17 -19.53 15.12 13.81
N LEU A 18 -18.29 14.64 13.83
CA LEU A 18 -17.47 14.54 12.62
C LEU A 18 -18.14 13.63 11.57
N ILE A 19 -18.61 12.45 11.98
CA ILE A 19 -19.35 11.53 11.09
C ILE A 19 -20.61 12.19 10.52
N GLU A 20 -21.38 12.92 11.33
CA GLU A 20 -22.59 13.62 10.85
C GLU A 20 -22.27 14.72 9.83
N ILE A 21 -21.22 15.51 10.06
CA ILE A 21 -20.77 16.54 9.11
C ILE A 21 -20.37 15.88 7.78
N LEU A 22 -19.70 14.73 7.84
CA LEU A 22 -19.23 14.02 6.66
C LEU A 22 -20.38 13.37 5.87
N LEU A 23 -21.35 12.76 6.56
CA LEU A 23 -22.55 12.19 5.93
C LEU A 23 -23.41 13.29 5.31
N PHE A 24 -23.62 14.39 6.03
CA PHE A 24 -24.34 15.55 5.52
C PHE A 24 -23.64 16.19 4.32
N GLY A 25 -22.30 16.29 4.35
CA GLY A 25 -21.51 16.77 3.21
C GLY A 25 -21.64 15.86 1.98
N TYR A 26 -21.62 14.55 2.19
CA TYR A 26 -21.78 13.56 1.13
C TYR A 26 -23.17 13.63 0.48
N GLU A 27 -24.25 13.65 1.28
CA GLU A 27 -25.63 13.70 0.78
C GLU A 27 -25.94 14.98 -0.01
N ASN A 28 -25.27 16.10 0.31
CA ASN A 28 -25.64 17.42 -0.23
C ASN A 28 -24.71 18.00 -1.30
N HIS A 29 -23.46 17.52 -1.45
CA HIS A 29 -22.45 18.19 -2.29
C HIS A 29 -21.73 17.33 -3.33
N LEU A 30 -22.31 16.20 -3.73
CA LEU A 30 -21.74 15.20 -4.66
C LEU A 30 -21.30 15.69 -6.06
N THR A 31 -21.47 16.95 -6.44
CA THR A 31 -21.23 17.42 -7.82
C THR A 31 -20.06 18.39 -8.02
N LYS A 32 -19.33 18.80 -6.98
CA LYS A 32 -18.35 19.91 -7.10
C LYS A 32 -16.96 19.72 -6.50
N MET A 33 -16.66 18.60 -5.86
CA MET A 33 -15.42 18.46 -5.08
C MET A 33 -14.73 17.13 -5.42
N ASP A 34 -13.56 17.19 -6.07
CA ASP A 34 -12.84 16.03 -6.62
C ASP A 34 -12.07 15.19 -5.57
N ASP A 35 -11.95 15.63 -4.31
CA ASP A 35 -11.01 15.06 -3.31
C ASP A 35 -11.66 14.26 -2.14
N TYR A 36 -12.99 14.13 -2.13
CA TYR A 36 -13.72 13.56 -0.98
C TYR A 36 -13.52 12.03 -0.80
N GLU A 37 -13.16 11.33 -1.87
CA GLU A 37 -12.96 9.88 -1.90
C GLU A 37 -11.76 9.44 -1.04
N SER A 38 -10.67 10.22 -1.07
CA SER A 38 -9.48 10.01 -0.23
C SER A 38 -9.81 10.17 1.26
N ASP A 39 -10.63 11.16 1.60
CA ASP A 39 -10.96 11.48 2.98
C ASP A 39 -11.94 10.48 3.59
N VAL A 40 -12.96 10.05 2.83
CA VAL A 40 -13.89 8.99 3.27
C VAL A 40 -13.16 7.67 3.50
N HIS A 41 -12.21 7.31 2.64
CA HIS A 41 -11.41 6.09 2.81
C HIS A 41 -10.57 6.11 4.09
N LYS A 42 -9.91 7.25 4.37
CA LYS A 42 -9.18 7.45 5.64
C LYS A 42 -10.10 7.29 6.85
N ILE A 43 -11.30 7.83 6.80
CA ILE A 43 -12.25 7.76 7.93
C ILE A 43 -12.74 6.33 8.16
N ILE A 44 -13.01 5.56 7.11
CA ILE A 44 -13.46 4.17 7.24
C ILE A 44 -12.35 3.27 7.78
N SER A 45 -11.10 3.51 7.38
CA SER A 45 -9.93 2.82 7.95
C SER A 45 -9.73 3.16 9.43
N ALA A 46 -9.99 4.41 9.84
CA ALA A 46 -10.03 4.81 11.26
C ALA A 46 -11.05 4.02 12.08
N LEU A 47 -12.15 3.67 11.42
CA LEU A 47 -13.38 3.18 12.03
C LEU A 47 -13.37 1.68 12.27
N LYS A 48 -12.71 0.91 11.40
CA LYS A 48 -12.54 -0.55 11.55
C LYS A 48 -11.74 -0.95 12.80
N PHE A 49 -11.00 -0.02 13.41
CA PHE A 49 -10.03 -0.33 14.47
C PHE A 49 -10.44 0.07 15.90
N LYS A 50 -11.63 0.67 16.11
CA LYS A 50 -12.09 1.05 17.45
C LYS A 50 -13.37 0.30 17.85
N ASP A 51 -13.19 -0.81 18.54
CA ASP A 51 -14.22 -1.56 19.28
C ASP A 51 -14.74 -0.81 20.52
N VAL A 52 -15.21 0.43 20.34
CA VAL A 52 -15.95 1.15 21.39
C VAL A 52 -17.23 1.69 20.76
N PHE A 53 -18.26 0.84 20.75
CA PHE A 53 -19.52 1.10 20.07
C PHE A 53 -20.66 1.45 21.04
N LEU A 54 -21.38 2.53 20.73
CA LEU A 54 -22.79 2.71 21.10
C LEU A 54 -23.68 2.18 19.95
N GLU A 55 -24.85 1.62 20.24
CA GLU A 55 -25.78 1.08 19.22
C GLU A 55 -26.10 2.07 18.09
N MET A 56 -26.26 3.36 18.40
CA MET A 56 -26.56 4.43 17.43
C MET A 56 -25.45 4.68 16.40
N THR A 57 -24.22 4.19 16.64
CA THR A 57 -23.13 4.25 15.67
C THR A 57 -23.14 3.08 14.68
N LYS A 58 -23.71 1.91 15.01
CA LYS A 58 -23.64 0.72 14.12
C LYS A 58 -24.38 0.93 12.80
N GLU A 59 -25.57 1.53 12.85
CA GLU A 59 -26.38 1.78 11.66
C GLU A 59 -25.72 2.79 10.71
N LYS A 60 -25.13 3.86 11.27
CA LYS A 60 -24.40 4.87 10.48
C LYS A 60 -23.12 4.29 9.86
N PHE A 61 -22.47 3.33 10.51
CA PHE A 61 -21.32 2.63 9.94
C PHE A 61 -21.71 1.72 8.78
N ALA A 62 -22.82 0.97 8.90
CA ALA A 62 -23.31 0.14 7.80
C ALA A 62 -23.62 0.99 6.55
N GLN A 63 -24.05 2.23 6.73
CA GLN A 63 -24.24 3.19 5.64
C GLN A 63 -22.90 3.63 5.00
N LEU A 64 -21.88 3.92 5.81
CA LEU A 64 -20.54 4.27 5.32
C LEU A 64 -19.85 3.12 4.58
N GLU A 65 -19.95 1.89 5.09
CA GLU A 65 -19.43 0.70 4.40
C GLU A 65 -20.08 0.49 3.03
N LYS A 66 -21.39 0.74 2.95
CA LYS A 66 -22.11 0.66 1.68
C LYS A 66 -21.62 1.73 0.69
N ILE A 67 -21.44 2.97 1.14
CA ILE A 67 -20.89 4.07 0.33
C ILE A 67 -19.50 3.72 -0.19
N TYR A 68 -18.64 3.13 0.65
CA TYR A 68 -17.30 2.72 0.26
C TYR A 68 -17.28 1.65 -0.82
N ILE A 69 -18.13 0.62 -0.67
CA ILE A 69 -18.29 -0.43 -1.68
C ILE A 69 -18.80 0.18 -3.00
N ASP A 70 -19.72 1.12 -2.94
CA ASP A 70 -20.24 1.81 -4.13
C ASP A 70 -19.14 2.65 -4.84
N LEU A 71 -18.26 3.31 -4.08
CA LEU A 71 -17.10 4.05 -4.61
C LEU A 71 -16.08 3.13 -5.31
N GLN A 72 -15.69 2.02 -4.66
CA GLN A 72 -14.80 1.02 -5.28
C GLN A 72 -15.39 0.44 -6.59
N ASN A 73 -16.71 0.21 -6.60
CA ASN A 73 -17.41 -0.25 -7.78
C ASN A 73 -17.43 0.80 -8.90
N LEU A 74 -17.54 2.09 -8.55
CA LEU A 74 -17.48 3.20 -9.50
C LEU A 74 -16.08 3.37 -10.10
N GLU A 75 -15.00 3.26 -9.31
CA GLU A 75 -13.62 3.26 -9.81
C GLU A 75 -13.35 2.08 -10.75
N SER A 76 -13.76 0.88 -10.34
CA SER A 76 -13.68 -0.34 -11.16
C SER A 76 -14.43 -0.19 -12.48
N GLN A 77 -15.57 0.50 -12.48
CA GLN A 77 -16.33 0.81 -13.70
C GLN A 77 -15.68 1.91 -14.56
N LYS A 78 -15.07 2.94 -13.95
CA LYS A 78 -14.28 3.96 -14.66
C LYS A 78 -13.05 3.33 -15.33
N ALA A 79 -12.35 2.41 -14.66
CA ALA A 79 -11.22 1.66 -15.20
C ALA A 79 -11.65 0.75 -16.37
N LYS A 80 -12.76 0.00 -16.22
CA LYS A 80 -13.34 -0.84 -17.29
C LYS A 80 -13.85 -0.02 -18.49
N LYS A 81 -14.34 1.21 -18.29
CA LYS A 81 -14.74 2.12 -19.38
C LYS A 81 -13.53 2.72 -20.11
N LYS A 82 -12.42 3.01 -19.42
CA LYS A 82 -11.15 3.44 -20.04
C LYS A 82 -10.41 2.32 -20.77
N ALA A 83 -10.58 1.07 -20.33
CA ALA A 83 -10.05 -0.13 -21.02
C ALA A 83 -10.80 -0.50 -22.31
N LYS A 84 -11.95 0.14 -22.61
CA LYS A 84 -12.76 -0.08 -23.82
C LYS A 84 -12.31 0.71 -25.05
N VAL A 85 -11.09 1.23 -25.09
CA VAL A 85 -10.51 1.65 -26.38
C VAL A 85 -10.06 0.36 -27.08
N PRO A 86 -10.65 -0.01 -28.23
CA PRO A 86 -10.37 -1.29 -28.85
C PRO A 86 -8.95 -1.28 -29.38
N PHE A 87 -8.04 -1.99 -28.70
CA PHE A 87 -6.79 -2.40 -29.32
C PHE A 87 -7.14 -3.46 -30.37
N THR A 88 -7.28 -3.01 -31.62
CA THR A 88 -7.71 -3.83 -32.75
C THR A 88 -6.89 -5.11 -32.86
N ASN A 89 -7.58 -6.24 -33.07
CA ASN A 89 -7.04 -7.56 -33.40
C ASN A 89 -5.85 -7.49 -34.35
N ARG A 90 -4.62 -7.54 -33.83
CA ARG A 90 -3.42 -7.90 -34.60
C ARG A 90 -2.59 -8.84 -33.76
N LYS A 91 -2.48 -10.10 -34.20
CA LYS A 91 -1.51 -11.04 -33.64
C LYS A 91 -0.12 -10.62 -34.13
N PHE A 92 0.68 -10.05 -33.24
CA PHE A 92 2.13 -9.95 -33.44
C PHE A 92 2.82 -10.52 -32.21
N THR A 93 3.65 -11.54 -32.41
CA THR A 93 4.50 -12.17 -31.40
C THR A 93 5.93 -11.65 -31.53
N GLY A 94 6.62 -11.44 -30.40
CA GLY A 94 8.02 -10.98 -30.34
C GLY A 94 8.21 -9.54 -29.84
N ASN A 95 9.45 -9.02 -29.93
CA ASN A 95 9.85 -7.68 -29.48
C ASN A 95 9.07 -6.52 -30.14
N ASN A 96 8.38 -6.79 -31.25
CA ASN A 96 7.64 -5.81 -32.03
C ASN A 96 6.12 -6.04 -31.97
N GLY A 97 5.65 -6.91 -31.07
CA GLY A 97 4.25 -7.24 -30.91
C GLY A 97 3.47 -6.27 -30.04
N LEU A 98 2.14 -6.41 -30.02
CA LEU A 98 1.29 -5.68 -29.08
C LEU A 98 1.52 -6.19 -27.65
N PRO A 99 1.63 -5.31 -26.65
CA PRO A 99 1.82 -5.77 -25.28
C PRO A 99 0.54 -6.43 -24.77
N PRO A 100 0.63 -7.37 -23.81
CA PRO A 100 -0.54 -8.00 -23.21
C PRO A 100 -1.44 -6.97 -22.50
N GLU A 101 -0.86 -5.94 -21.90
CA GLU A 101 -1.59 -4.82 -21.29
C GLU A 101 -0.86 -3.48 -21.49
N ASN A 102 -1.57 -2.37 -21.32
CA ASN A 102 -0.97 -1.04 -21.38
C ASN A 102 -0.12 -0.77 -20.13
N TYR A 103 1.15 -0.39 -20.33
CA TYR A 103 2.10 -0.13 -19.24
C TYR A 103 1.62 0.89 -18.21
N ARG A 104 0.74 1.83 -18.59
CA ARG A 104 0.19 2.84 -17.67
C ARG A 104 -0.68 2.26 -16.56
N PHE A 105 -1.17 1.03 -16.72
CA PHE A 105 -1.97 0.34 -15.72
C PHE A 105 -1.18 -0.69 -14.91
N LEU A 106 0.12 -0.83 -15.16
CA LEU A 106 0.98 -1.71 -14.38
C LEU A 106 1.32 -1.06 -13.05
N SER A 107 1.10 -1.79 -11.95
CA SER A 107 1.48 -1.37 -10.61
C SER A 107 3.01 -1.28 -10.50
N LEU A 108 3.52 -0.20 -9.88
CA LEU A 108 4.92 -0.09 -9.51
C LEU A 108 5.31 -1.08 -8.42
N ILE A 109 4.37 -1.37 -7.51
CA ILE A 109 4.54 -2.37 -6.46
C ILE A 109 4.27 -3.76 -7.05
N PRO A 110 5.20 -4.72 -6.92
CA PRO A 110 5.01 -6.05 -7.47
C PRO A 110 3.89 -6.81 -6.76
N SER A 111 3.21 -7.69 -7.46
CA SER A 111 2.33 -8.66 -6.82
C SER A 111 3.13 -9.80 -6.18
N PRO A 112 2.58 -10.52 -5.18
CA PRO A 112 3.21 -11.70 -4.59
C PRO A 112 3.62 -12.77 -5.63
N GLU A 113 2.85 -12.92 -6.71
CA GLU A 113 3.14 -13.85 -7.80
C GLU A 113 4.40 -13.44 -8.58
N GLU A 114 4.59 -12.14 -8.80
CA GLU A 114 5.74 -11.59 -9.53
C GLU A 114 7.06 -11.77 -8.76
N LEU A 115 6.99 -12.01 -7.45
CA LEU A 115 8.12 -12.31 -6.58
C LEU A 115 8.49 -13.79 -6.53
N LYS A 116 7.76 -14.67 -7.21
CA LYS A 116 8.13 -16.09 -7.31
C LYS A 116 9.29 -16.27 -8.26
N ILE A 117 10.24 -17.15 -7.92
CA ILE A 117 11.47 -17.37 -8.70
C ILE A 117 11.21 -17.76 -10.18
N ASN A 118 10.12 -18.48 -10.43
CA ASN A 118 9.75 -18.95 -11.77
C ASN A 118 8.86 -17.96 -12.54
N PHE A 119 8.60 -16.78 -11.98
CA PHE A 119 7.82 -15.77 -12.67
C PHE A 119 8.61 -15.21 -13.86
N GLN A 120 8.00 -15.25 -15.04
CA GLN A 120 8.57 -14.68 -16.25
C GLN A 120 7.74 -13.46 -16.68
N PRO A 121 8.25 -12.24 -16.46
CA PRO A 121 7.57 -11.03 -16.91
C PRO A 121 7.57 -10.97 -18.44
N TYR A 122 6.54 -10.32 -19.01
CA TYR A 122 6.59 -9.91 -20.41
C TYR A 122 7.56 -8.73 -20.55
N LEU A 123 8.72 -9.00 -21.17
CA LEU A 123 9.74 -8.00 -21.48
C LEU A 123 9.96 -7.90 -22.99
N ARG A 124 10.43 -6.72 -23.39
CA ARG A 124 10.97 -6.47 -24.72
C ARG A 124 12.39 -5.98 -24.60
N SER A 125 13.26 -6.42 -25.49
CA SER A 125 14.64 -5.93 -25.52
C SER A 125 14.66 -4.43 -25.84
N ALA A 126 15.55 -3.69 -25.17
CA ALA A 126 15.86 -2.33 -25.58
C ALA A 126 16.40 -2.35 -27.01
N LYS A 127 15.93 -1.42 -27.85
CA LYS A 127 16.43 -1.28 -29.22
C LYS A 127 17.68 -0.41 -29.22
N ILE A 128 18.79 -0.97 -29.72
CA ILE A 128 20.09 -0.30 -29.80
C ILE A 128 20.33 0.20 -31.23
N ASP A 129 20.19 -0.70 -32.21
CA ASP A 129 20.52 -0.42 -33.61
C ASP A 129 19.31 -0.04 -34.48
N GLU A 130 18.10 -0.12 -33.91
CA GLU A 130 16.85 0.15 -34.63
C GLU A 130 16.01 1.22 -33.93
N PRO A 131 15.24 2.03 -34.67
CA PRO A 131 14.30 2.95 -34.07
C PRO A 131 13.12 2.21 -33.40
N TYR A 132 12.54 2.85 -32.39
CA TYR A 132 11.23 2.49 -31.87
C TYR A 132 10.15 2.88 -32.89
N PHE A 133 9.04 2.13 -32.93
CA PHE A 133 7.96 2.38 -33.88
C PHE A 133 7.30 3.75 -33.67
N ASP A 134 7.04 4.08 -32.41
CA ASP A 134 6.48 5.34 -31.96
C ASP A 134 6.84 5.58 -30.48
N SER A 135 6.36 6.69 -29.92
CA SER A 135 6.58 7.06 -28.53
C SER A 135 5.94 6.09 -27.54
N GLU A 136 4.80 5.49 -27.88
CA GLU A 136 4.12 4.52 -27.00
C GLU A 136 4.93 3.23 -26.88
N HIS A 137 5.48 2.77 -27.99
CA HIS A 137 6.35 1.61 -28.04
C HIS A 137 7.65 1.86 -27.25
N TYR A 138 8.25 3.04 -27.38
CA TYR A 138 9.43 3.45 -26.58
C TYR A 138 9.13 3.39 -25.07
N LEU A 139 8.04 4.01 -24.64
CA LEU A 139 7.68 4.09 -23.23
C LEU A 139 7.32 2.72 -22.65
N ASP A 140 6.59 1.88 -23.38
CA ASP A 140 6.25 0.52 -22.92
C ASP A 140 7.50 -0.35 -22.72
N VAL A 141 8.44 -0.34 -23.68
CA VAL A 141 9.70 -1.10 -23.59
C VAL A 141 10.50 -0.65 -22.37
N HIS A 142 10.75 0.66 -22.26
CA HIS A 142 11.59 1.20 -21.18
C HIS A 142 10.94 1.07 -19.80
N PHE A 143 9.63 1.27 -19.70
CA PHE A 143 8.92 1.09 -18.43
C PHE A 143 9.02 -0.35 -17.93
N ARG A 144 8.75 -1.33 -18.80
CA ARG A 144 8.78 -2.76 -18.43
C ARG A 144 10.17 -3.22 -18.03
N LEU A 145 11.20 -2.79 -18.77
CA LEU A 145 12.60 -3.07 -18.43
C LEU A 145 12.98 -2.46 -17.08
N LEU A 146 12.72 -1.16 -16.88
CA LEU A 146 13.05 -0.48 -15.62
C LEU A 146 12.30 -1.11 -14.43
N ARG A 147 11.03 -1.46 -14.62
CA ARG A 147 10.24 -2.13 -13.58
C ARG A 147 10.86 -3.47 -13.20
N GLU A 148 11.28 -4.29 -14.18
CA GLU A 148 11.92 -5.56 -13.89
C GLU A 148 13.31 -5.39 -13.25
N ASP A 149 14.08 -4.37 -13.63
CA ASP A 149 15.35 -4.05 -12.97
C ASP A 149 15.17 -3.74 -11.46
N LEU A 150 13.99 -3.24 -11.06
CA LEU A 150 13.65 -3.00 -9.65
C LEU A 150 13.09 -4.25 -8.95
N ILE A 151 12.29 -5.07 -9.64
CA ILE A 151 11.64 -6.25 -9.05
C ILE A 151 12.59 -7.45 -8.97
N SER A 152 13.45 -7.63 -9.97
CA SER A 152 14.37 -8.76 -10.07
C SER A 152 15.31 -8.89 -8.85
N PRO A 153 15.91 -7.81 -8.33
CA PRO A 153 16.67 -7.85 -7.07
C PRO A 153 15.83 -8.28 -5.86
N LEU A 154 14.57 -7.84 -5.76
CA LEU A 154 13.66 -8.23 -4.68
C LEU A 154 13.35 -9.73 -4.76
N ARG A 155 13.01 -10.23 -5.95
CA ARG A 155 12.74 -11.66 -6.22
C ARG A 155 13.94 -12.51 -5.82
N SER A 156 15.13 -12.12 -6.25
CA SER A 156 16.38 -12.83 -5.95
C SER A 156 16.70 -12.79 -4.45
N GLY A 157 16.55 -11.64 -3.81
CA GLY A 157 16.86 -11.48 -2.39
C GLY A 157 15.91 -12.22 -1.45
N ILE A 158 14.63 -12.36 -1.81
CA ILE A 158 13.67 -13.19 -1.09
C ILE A 158 14.08 -14.67 -1.13
N GLU A 159 14.47 -15.17 -2.30
CA GLU A 159 14.95 -16.55 -2.44
C GLU A 159 16.26 -16.79 -1.67
N GLU A 160 17.13 -15.80 -1.65
CA GLU A 160 18.32 -15.81 -0.81
C GLU A 160 17.99 -15.83 0.69
N ILE A 161 16.95 -15.13 1.14
CA ILE A 161 16.48 -15.19 2.53
C ILE A 161 15.98 -16.59 2.87
N LYS A 162 15.20 -17.23 1.98
CA LYS A 162 14.70 -18.61 2.17
C LYS A 162 15.84 -19.62 2.26
N THR A 163 16.92 -19.42 1.50
CA THR A 163 18.10 -20.30 1.48
C THR A 163 19.17 -19.91 2.51
N GLY A 164 18.99 -18.81 3.24
CA GLY A 164 19.88 -18.38 4.33
C GLY A 164 21.13 -17.60 3.90
N LYS A 165 21.21 -17.12 2.65
CA LYS A 165 22.37 -16.39 2.09
C LYS A 165 21.98 -15.04 1.50
N THR A 166 21.38 -14.16 2.32
CA THR A 166 20.84 -12.88 1.84
C THR A 166 21.86 -11.77 1.71
N ARG A 167 21.83 -11.08 0.57
CA ARG A 167 22.49 -9.80 0.32
C ARG A 167 21.61 -8.59 0.70
N MET A 168 20.32 -8.82 0.95
CA MET A 168 19.38 -7.78 1.40
C MET A 168 19.51 -7.52 2.90
N HIS A 169 19.15 -6.31 3.31
CA HIS A 169 19.01 -6.00 4.73
C HIS A 169 17.73 -6.64 5.26
N LEU A 170 17.89 -7.67 6.09
CA LEU A 170 16.78 -8.38 6.73
C LEU A 170 16.67 -7.97 8.20
N TYR A 171 15.51 -7.47 8.60
CA TYR A 171 15.18 -7.12 9.97
C TYR A 171 14.25 -8.16 10.57
N LYS A 172 14.72 -8.89 11.57
CA LYS A 172 13.96 -9.95 12.24
C LYS A 172 13.24 -9.45 13.49
N SER A 173 12.20 -10.17 13.92
CA SER A 173 11.46 -9.89 15.16
C SER A 173 10.95 -8.45 15.24
N VAL A 174 10.37 -7.99 14.13
CA VAL A 174 9.68 -6.71 14.05
C VAL A 174 8.27 -6.88 14.59
N LYS A 175 7.87 -6.01 15.52
CA LYS A 175 6.54 -6.05 16.15
C LYS A 175 5.76 -4.82 15.79
N PHE A 176 4.51 -5.00 15.39
CA PHE A 176 3.60 -3.88 15.25
C PHE A 176 3.14 -3.42 16.63
N ILE A 177 3.19 -2.11 16.88
CA ILE A 177 2.90 -1.50 18.19
C ILE A 177 1.54 -0.80 18.14
N GLU A 178 1.39 0.11 17.18
CA GLU A 178 0.31 1.08 17.17
C GLU A 178 -0.03 1.46 15.74
N LEU A 179 -1.32 1.72 15.49
CA LEU A 179 -1.81 2.36 14.29
C LEU A 179 -2.10 3.83 14.62
N ALA A 180 -1.50 4.76 13.89
CA ALA A 180 -1.61 6.19 14.13
C ALA A 180 -1.96 6.94 12.84
N LEU A 181 -2.60 8.10 12.99
CA LEU A 181 -2.80 9.04 11.89
C LEU A 181 -1.56 9.92 11.76
N HIS A 182 -0.87 9.86 10.63
CA HIS A 182 0.26 10.74 10.34
C HIS A 182 -0.28 12.12 9.97
N LEU A 183 -0.22 13.06 10.93
CA LEU A 183 -0.84 14.39 10.78
C LEU A 183 -0.40 15.16 9.52
N PRO A 184 0.88 15.14 9.10
CA PRO A 184 1.29 15.86 7.89
C PRO A 184 0.67 15.33 6.59
N SER A 185 0.46 14.02 6.46
CA SER A 185 -0.12 13.42 5.24
C SER A 185 -1.62 13.11 5.36
N GLY A 186 -2.15 13.04 6.59
CA GLY A 186 -3.50 12.56 6.87
C GLY A 186 -3.67 11.05 6.64
N GLU A 187 -2.59 10.28 6.52
CA GLU A 187 -2.65 8.85 6.21
C GLU A 187 -2.42 7.99 7.46
N TYR A 188 -2.92 6.75 7.44
CA TYR A 188 -2.65 5.80 8.51
C TYR A 188 -1.26 5.20 8.37
N ILE A 189 -0.50 5.25 9.46
CA ILE A 189 0.80 4.63 9.59
C ILE A 189 0.78 3.63 10.73
N HIS A 190 1.47 2.52 10.54
CA HIS A 190 1.75 1.56 11.57
C HIS A 190 3.13 1.83 12.17
N TYR A 191 3.18 2.03 13.47
CA TYR A 191 4.44 2.04 14.21
C TYR A 191 4.89 0.61 14.46
N VAL A 192 6.12 0.32 14.03
CA VAL A 192 6.80 -0.94 14.25
C VAL A 192 7.97 -0.77 15.21
N LYS A 193 8.18 -1.76 16.08
CA LYS A 193 9.37 -1.86 16.94
C LYS A 193 10.36 -2.83 16.32
N ILE A 194 11.55 -2.33 16.09
CA ILE A 194 12.70 -3.12 15.65
C ILE A 194 13.44 -3.63 16.89
N HIS A 195 13.88 -4.88 16.83
CA HIS A 195 14.73 -5.46 17.86
C HIS A 195 16.02 -4.66 18.10
N GLU A 196 16.41 -4.50 19.36
CA GLU A 196 17.50 -3.61 19.79
C GLU A 196 18.83 -3.87 19.07
N SER A 197 19.15 -5.15 18.81
CA SER A 197 20.38 -5.54 18.11
C SER A 197 20.47 -5.02 16.68
N GLN A 198 19.34 -4.66 16.05
CA GLN A 198 19.27 -4.23 14.65
C GLN A 198 19.13 -2.71 14.48
N ILE A 199 18.86 -1.96 15.56
CA ILE A 199 18.63 -0.51 15.52
C ILE A 199 19.78 0.23 14.81
N LYS A 200 21.04 -0.16 15.08
CA LYS A 200 22.21 0.47 14.47
C LYS A 200 22.25 0.28 12.95
N LEU A 201 21.89 -0.92 12.47
CA LEU A 201 21.79 -1.20 11.03
C LEU A 201 20.68 -0.35 10.43
N CYS A 202 19.47 -0.42 10.98
CA CYS A 202 18.30 0.33 10.53
C CYS A 202 18.57 1.84 10.42
N LYS A 203 19.25 2.44 11.41
CA LYS A 203 19.59 3.88 11.38
C LYS A 203 20.41 4.24 10.14
N LYS A 204 21.30 3.35 9.69
CA LYS A 204 22.18 3.56 8.53
C LYS A 204 21.44 3.34 7.21
N THR A 205 20.58 2.32 7.15
CA THR A 205 20.03 1.75 5.91
C THR A 205 18.60 2.19 5.61
N LEU A 206 17.70 2.22 6.60
CA LEU A 206 16.28 2.56 6.40
C LEU A 206 16.10 4.08 6.36
N LYS A 207 15.76 4.62 5.20
CA LYS A 207 15.45 6.04 4.98
C LYS A 207 13.95 6.24 4.81
N ASN A 208 13.48 7.47 4.92
CA ASN A 208 12.11 7.80 4.50
C ASN A 208 11.92 7.38 3.04
N PHE A 209 10.74 6.84 2.75
CA PHE A 209 10.33 6.27 1.47
C PHE A 209 11.12 5.03 1.03
N SER A 210 11.89 4.41 1.93
CA SER A 210 12.41 3.06 1.66
C SER A 210 11.25 2.07 1.59
N LEU A 211 11.17 1.33 0.48
CA LEU A 211 10.22 0.24 0.31
C LEU A 211 10.63 -0.95 1.16
N LEU A 212 9.65 -1.52 1.85
CA LEU A 212 9.75 -2.67 2.74
C LEU A 212 8.86 -3.78 2.19
N CYS A 213 9.31 -5.01 2.34
CA CYS A 213 8.50 -6.20 2.11
C CYS A 213 8.39 -6.93 3.44
N VAL A 214 7.22 -6.91 4.05
CA VAL A 214 6.96 -7.45 5.38
C VAL A 214 6.29 -8.82 5.27
N SER A 215 6.72 -9.78 6.09
CA SER A 215 6.18 -11.14 6.11
C SER A 215 6.26 -11.78 7.49
N SER A 216 5.21 -12.50 7.91
CA SER A 216 5.24 -13.31 9.15
C SER A 216 5.68 -14.75 8.92
N ASP A 217 5.64 -15.23 7.67
CA ASP A 217 5.86 -16.63 7.31
C ASP A 217 7.20 -16.88 6.59
N LYS A 218 8.15 -15.95 6.73
CA LYS A 218 9.44 -15.96 6.03
C LYS A 218 9.26 -15.97 4.50
N TYR A 219 8.33 -15.16 4.00
CA TYR A 219 8.09 -14.92 2.58
C TYR A 219 7.64 -16.18 1.82
N GLN A 220 6.90 -17.06 2.48
CA GLN A 220 6.34 -18.24 1.83
C GLN A 220 5.09 -17.88 1.02
N ASN A 221 4.13 -17.22 1.67
CA ASN A 221 2.86 -16.82 1.09
C ASN A 221 2.48 -15.36 1.43
N GLU A 222 2.91 -14.84 2.59
CA GLU A 222 2.60 -13.48 3.01
C GLU A 222 3.65 -12.46 2.54
N PHE A 223 3.19 -11.46 1.78
CA PHE A 223 3.99 -10.34 1.30
C PHE A 223 3.20 -9.05 1.45
N PHE A 224 3.62 -8.19 2.38
CA PHE A 224 3.01 -6.88 2.60
C PHE A 224 3.99 -5.78 2.24
N PHE A 225 3.66 -4.98 1.24
CA PHE A 225 4.51 -3.86 0.86
C PHE A 225 4.18 -2.62 1.67
N ALA A 226 5.23 -2.00 2.22
CA ALA A 226 5.10 -0.78 2.98
C ALA A 226 6.24 0.19 2.67
N SER A 227 6.00 1.47 2.89
CA SER A 227 7.02 2.51 2.79
C SER A 227 7.28 3.11 4.15
N VAL A 228 8.53 3.44 4.47
CA VAL A 228 8.87 4.20 5.68
C VAL A 228 8.37 5.63 5.52
N VAL A 229 7.49 6.09 6.40
CA VAL A 229 6.92 7.45 6.33
C VAL A 229 7.39 8.30 7.49
N ASP A 230 7.56 7.69 8.66
CA ASP A 230 7.91 8.42 9.88
C ASP A 230 9.17 7.83 10.52
N ARG A 231 10.27 8.57 10.38
CA ARG A 231 11.58 8.22 10.93
C ARG A 231 12.14 9.40 11.72
N GLU A 232 11.51 9.74 12.82
CA GLU A 232 12.08 10.68 13.78
C GLU A 232 13.26 10.05 14.53
N ASP A 233 14.38 10.78 14.64
CA ASP A 233 15.58 10.27 15.30
C ASP A 233 15.34 9.90 16.77
N CYS A 234 14.44 10.61 17.46
CA CYS A 234 14.03 10.33 18.84
C CYS A 234 13.35 8.96 18.97
N LEU A 235 12.38 8.65 18.11
CA LEU A 235 11.69 7.35 18.05
C LEU A 235 12.67 6.24 17.67
N MET A 236 13.62 6.55 16.81
CA MET A 236 14.61 5.61 16.33
C MET A 236 15.62 5.17 17.42
N TYR A 237 15.78 5.91 18.53
CA TYR A 237 16.54 5.42 19.68
C TYR A 237 15.85 4.25 20.40
N ASP A 238 14.52 4.21 20.43
CA ASP A 238 13.71 3.09 20.95
C ASP A 238 13.41 2.04 19.86
N GLY A 239 14.02 2.17 18.68
CA GLY A 239 13.82 1.28 17.55
C GLY A 239 12.43 1.39 16.93
N LYS A 240 11.71 2.50 17.14
CA LYS A 240 10.38 2.72 16.58
C LYS A 240 10.45 3.44 15.24
N ILE A 241 9.69 2.95 14.27
CA ILE A 241 9.55 3.54 12.92
C ILE A 241 8.08 3.49 12.50
N GLY A 242 7.58 4.55 11.88
CA GLY A 242 6.26 4.57 11.24
C GLY A 242 6.34 4.15 9.77
N ILE A 243 5.56 3.14 9.40
CA ILE A 243 5.46 2.62 8.04
C ILE A 243 4.02 2.74 7.53
N LYS A 244 3.85 2.96 6.23
CA LYS A 244 2.56 2.99 5.55
C LYS A 244 2.48 1.80 4.61
N PHE A 245 1.39 1.05 4.65
CA PHE A 245 1.17 -0.01 3.65
C PHE A 245 0.71 0.56 2.32
N GLU A 246 1.17 -0.05 1.24
CA GLU A 246 0.78 0.33 -0.13
C GLU A 246 -0.63 -0.17 -0.49
N ASN A 247 -1.12 -1.20 0.20
CA ASN A 247 -2.47 -1.72 0.06
C ASN A 247 -3.11 -1.94 1.44
N ASP A 248 -4.43 -2.15 1.44
CA ASP A 248 -5.19 -2.47 2.65
C ASP A 248 -4.93 -3.94 3.05
N TYR A 249 -3.98 -4.16 3.96
CA TYR A 249 -3.67 -5.48 4.50
C TYR A 249 -4.22 -5.65 5.93
N GLU A 250 -4.72 -6.85 6.24
CA GLU A 250 -5.07 -7.23 7.60
C GLU A 250 -3.81 -7.71 8.34
N ILE A 251 -3.31 -6.89 9.27
CA ILE A 251 -2.10 -7.19 10.04
C ILE A 251 -2.47 -7.72 11.42
N ASP A 252 -1.90 -8.87 11.77
CA ASP A 252 -2.04 -9.47 13.10
C ASP A 252 -0.97 -8.92 14.03
N MET A 253 -1.39 -7.99 14.90
CA MET A 253 -0.50 -7.33 15.86
C MET A 253 0.12 -8.28 16.91
N SER A 254 -0.39 -9.51 17.04
CA SER A 254 0.15 -10.51 17.97
C SER A 254 1.38 -11.24 17.42
N LYS A 255 1.59 -11.20 16.10
CA LYS A 255 2.70 -11.90 15.43
C LYS A 255 3.98 -11.07 15.41
N GLU A 256 5.09 -11.78 15.29
CA GLU A 256 6.37 -11.18 14.91
C GLU A 256 6.56 -11.30 13.39
N TYR A 257 7.12 -10.25 12.81
CA TYR A 257 7.34 -10.13 11.39
C TYR A 257 8.83 -10.01 11.07
N GLN A 258 9.14 -10.23 9.79
CA GLN A 258 10.40 -9.89 9.17
C GLN A 258 10.13 -8.84 8.09
N MET A 259 11.08 -7.92 7.90
CA MET A 259 11.03 -6.91 6.84
C MET A 259 12.41 -6.62 6.25
#